data_AF-A0A7V9AUA9-F1
#
_entry.id   AF-A0A7V9AUA9-F1
#
_cell.length_a   1.000
_cell.length_b   1.000
_cell.length_c   1.000
_cell.angle_alpha   90.00
_cell.angle_beta   90.00
_cell.angle_gamma   90.00
#
_symmetry.space_group_name_H-M   'P 1'
#
loop_
_entity.id
_entity.type
_entity.pdbx_description
1 polymer ?
#
loop_
_entity_poly.entity_id
_entity_poly.type
_entity_poly.pdbx_seq_one_letter_code
_entity_poly.pdbx_strand_id
1 'polypeptide(L)'
;MNAMKDRIPAVVFALALAGAALMPPSVAAAEPQSSPRMEKAKNYIAEEQWSRAIDVLRAASADPKERSRDEALFWLAHSLHQARDLSGAVEIIAQLERNFPASRWVKPARSLRVELAQKLRRDDVLWWTATSPLPPPPPPTPAPGAVPAPPAPGPRPPVLPHAVTPPAPPPPPTPPVPPRASRPRDVPPIPPPPPPSAWVSEFSGSDRDLRIQALGSLMRTDAPRVIPMLREIALESGSPREASRAVFVLAQSGRPDAHSTVLEVAKRGAELVSVAAVRELGRFGGPKVSDDLLQVYGTGNPRVKYQVVSSLGERAATGALLQIVQTESDRGLCDTAIVTLGQAGGRAQLQRLYTRGRAEWKRPIITGLFNARAEDELIQIADREIDDEIRREVLARLRLLGTPKAKAYLQKVQVSR
;
A
#
# COMPACT_ATOMS: atom_id res chain seq x y z
N MET A 1 24.81 1.76 -33.48
CA MET A 1 23.80 2.83 -33.29
C MET A 1 22.47 2.14 -33.06
N ASN A 2 22.04 1.76 -31.86
CA ASN A 2 21.87 2.49 -30.59
C ASN A 2 20.93 3.70 -30.64
N ALA A 3 20.02 3.74 -29.65
CA ALA A 3 18.88 4.62 -29.40
C ALA A 3 17.62 4.26 -30.22
N MET A 4 16.45 3.94 -29.65
CA MET A 4 15.84 4.50 -28.44
C MET A 4 14.85 3.49 -27.83
N LYS A 5 15.38 2.63 -26.95
CA LYS A 5 14.62 1.97 -25.89
C LYS A 5 14.40 3.04 -24.82
N ASP A 6 13.16 3.47 -24.62
CA ASP A 6 12.64 3.96 -23.32
C ASP A 6 11.17 4.37 -23.48
N ARG A 7 10.27 3.44 -23.13
CA ARG A 7 8.90 3.78 -22.74
C ARG A 7 8.60 3.09 -21.42
N ILE A 8 8.50 3.94 -20.40
CA ILE A 8 8.06 3.74 -19.03
C ILE A 8 6.82 2.83 -18.99
N PRO A 9 6.69 1.87 -18.05
CA PRO A 9 5.52 1.01 -17.99
C PRO A 9 4.29 1.83 -17.57
N ALA A 10 3.31 1.94 -18.48
CA ALA A 10 1.96 2.31 -18.11
C ALA A 10 1.46 1.25 -17.11
N VAL A 11 1.03 1.70 -15.94
CA VAL A 11 0.30 0.89 -14.97
C VAL A 11 -1.04 0.54 -15.61
N VAL A 12 -1.08 -0.57 -16.35
CA VAL A 12 -2.31 -1.17 -16.84
C VAL A 12 -2.99 -1.81 -15.64
N PHE A 13 -4.08 -1.20 -15.18
CA PHE A 13 -5.03 -1.85 -14.31
C PHE A 13 -5.69 -2.96 -15.13
N ALA A 14 -5.15 -4.17 -15.03
CA ALA A 14 -5.80 -5.35 -15.55
C ALA A 14 -7.07 -5.60 -14.72
N LEU A 15 -8.21 -5.14 -15.21
CA LEU A 15 -9.47 -5.79 -14.87
C LEU A 15 -9.38 -7.19 -15.47
N ALA A 16 -9.32 -8.19 -14.60
CA ALA A 16 -9.15 -9.58 -14.97
C ALA A 16 -10.26 -10.03 -15.93
N LEU A 17 -9.88 -10.27 -17.18
CA LEU A 17 -10.56 -11.21 -18.07
C LEU A 17 -9.70 -12.47 -18.12
N ALA A 18 -10.08 -13.48 -17.34
CA ALA A 18 -9.59 -14.85 -17.51
C ALA A 18 -10.66 -15.83 -17.06
N GLY A 19 -11.11 -16.71 -17.96
CA GLY A 19 -11.88 -17.90 -17.57
C GLY A 19 -12.82 -18.50 -18.62
N ALA A 20 -12.31 -18.84 -19.82
CA ALA A 20 -12.98 -19.82 -20.67
C ALA A 20 -12.15 -21.12 -20.68
N ALA A 21 -12.45 -22.06 -19.78
CA ALA A 21 -12.29 -23.51 -19.96
C ALA A 21 -12.70 -24.31 -18.69
N LEU A 22 -13.72 -25.17 -18.87
CA LEU A 22 -14.12 -26.36 -18.11
C LEU A 22 -14.08 -26.35 -16.56
N MET A 23 -15.22 -26.01 -15.96
CA MET A 23 -15.65 -26.41 -14.61
C MET A 23 -17.11 -26.91 -14.68
N PRO A 24 -17.53 -27.89 -13.86
CA PRO A 24 -18.91 -28.38 -13.83
C PRO A 24 -19.89 -27.28 -13.38
N PRO A 25 -21.18 -27.35 -13.74
CA PRO A 25 -22.15 -26.29 -13.44
C PRO A 25 -22.44 -26.25 -11.94
N SER A 26 -21.64 -25.47 -11.21
CA SER A 26 -22.01 -24.99 -9.88
C SER A 26 -23.00 -23.84 -10.07
N VAL A 27 -24.05 -23.81 -9.26
CA VAL A 27 -25.18 -22.88 -9.35
C VAL A 27 -24.68 -21.44 -9.47
N ALA A 28 -24.61 -20.95 -10.70
CA ALA A 28 -24.30 -19.57 -11.01
C ALA A 28 -25.46 -18.73 -10.48
N ALA A 29 -25.17 -17.87 -9.50
CA ALA A 29 -26.03 -16.75 -9.20
C ALA A 29 -26.15 -15.94 -10.50
N ALA A 30 -27.32 -16.01 -11.13
CA ALA A 30 -27.60 -15.36 -12.40
C ALA A 30 -27.27 -13.87 -12.31
N GLU A 31 -26.39 -13.39 -13.19
CA GLU A 31 -26.26 -11.95 -13.42
C GLU A 31 -27.65 -11.40 -13.80
N PRO A 32 -28.07 -10.24 -13.26
CA PRO A 32 -29.35 -9.65 -13.66
C PRO A 32 -29.35 -9.48 -15.18
N GLN A 33 -30.34 -10.07 -15.84
CA GLN A 33 -30.45 -10.15 -17.30
C GLN A 33 -30.16 -8.80 -17.94
N SER A 34 -29.05 -8.73 -18.70
CA SER A 34 -28.64 -7.55 -19.46
C SER A 34 -29.72 -7.26 -20.50
N SER A 35 -30.17 -6.01 -20.62
CA SER A 35 -31.13 -5.68 -21.67
C SER A 35 -30.50 -5.91 -23.05
N PRO A 36 -31.28 -6.24 -24.10
CA PRO A 36 -30.72 -6.41 -25.46
C PRO A 36 -29.96 -5.17 -25.94
N ARG A 37 -30.35 -3.98 -25.46
CA ARG A 37 -29.66 -2.72 -25.74
C ARG A 37 -28.28 -2.68 -25.06
N MET A 38 -28.17 -3.14 -23.82
CA MET A 38 -26.88 -3.25 -23.12
C MET A 38 -25.97 -4.31 -23.71
N GLU A 39 -26.50 -5.45 -24.16
CA GLU A 39 -25.70 -6.46 -24.86
C GLU A 39 -25.12 -5.90 -26.15
N LYS A 40 -25.93 -5.18 -26.93
CA LYS A 40 -25.48 -4.49 -28.13
C LYS A 40 -24.38 -3.45 -27.83
N ALA A 41 -24.53 -2.67 -26.77
CA ALA A 41 -23.50 -1.71 -26.34
C ALA A 41 -22.19 -2.42 -25.96
N LYS A 42 -22.26 -3.52 -25.22
CA LYS A 42 -21.09 -4.32 -24.82
C LYS A 42 -20.37 -4.91 -26.04
N ASN A 43 -21.11 -5.36 -27.05
CA ASN A 43 -20.50 -5.82 -28.31
C ASN A 43 -19.74 -4.69 -29.01
N TYR A 44 -20.31 -3.49 -29.11
CA TYR A 44 -19.58 -2.35 -29.68
C TYR A 44 -18.35 -1.96 -28.87
N ILE A 45 -18.40 -2.06 -27.53
CA ILE A 45 -17.23 -1.85 -26.68
C ILE A 45 -16.15 -2.90 -26.95
N ALA A 46 -16.53 -4.18 -27.03
CA ALA A 46 -15.61 -5.29 -27.30
C ALA A 46 -14.94 -5.16 -28.69
N GLU A 47 -15.66 -4.59 -29.66
CA GLU A 47 -15.16 -4.29 -31.00
C GLU A 47 -14.45 -2.92 -31.10
N GLU A 48 -14.24 -2.22 -29.98
CA GLU A 48 -13.64 -0.88 -29.90
C GLU A 48 -14.37 0.19 -30.74
N GLN A 49 -15.65 -0.03 -31.06
CA GLN A 49 -16.51 0.89 -31.79
C GLN A 49 -17.10 1.94 -30.85
N TRP A 50 -16.24 2.78 -30.29
CA TRP A 50 -16.58 3.73 -29.22
C TRP A 50 -17.74 4.67 -29.56
N SER A 51 -17.78 5.21 -30.78
CA SER A 51 -18.86 6.11 -31.22
C SER A 51 -20.23 5.44 -31.20
N ARG A 52 -20.33 4.23 -31.78
CA ARG A 52 -21.58 3.45 -31.79
C ARG A 52 -21.98 3.00 -30.38
N ALA A 53 -21.00 2.62 -29.55
CA ALA A 53 -21.25 2.31 -28.15
C ALA A 53 -21.85 3.51 -27.41
N ILE A 54 -21.27 4.71 -27.57
CA ILE A 54 -21.75 5.96 -26.96
C ILE A 54 -23.21 6.22 -27.31
N ASP A 55 -23.61 6.08 -28.58
CA ASP A 55 -24.98 6.34 -29.01
C ASP A 55 -25.98 5.39 -28.34
N VAL A 56 -25.65 4.08 -28.32
CA VAL A 56 -26.50 3.07 -27.69
C VAL A 56 -26.58 3.26 -26.17
N LEU A 57 -25.47 3.58 -25.52
CA LEU A 57 -25.40 3.79 -24.07
C LEU A 57 -26.11 5.07 -23.64
N ARG A 58 -26.01 6.14 -24.44
CA ARG A 58 -26.76 7.38 -24.19
C ARG A 58 -28.26 7.11 -24.26
N ALA A 59 -28.72 6.39 -25.27
CA ALA A 59 -30.13 5.97 -25.37
C ALA A 59 -30.56 5.06 -24.20
N ALA A 60 -29.70 4.13 -23.76
CA ALA A 60 -29.97 3.26 -22.62
C ALA A 60 -30.10 4.06 -21.31
N SER A 61 -29.18 5.00 -21.05
CA SER A 61 -29.19 5.81 -19.82
C SER A 61 -30.39 6.77 -19.73
N ALA A 62 -30.89 7.23 -20.88
CA ALA A 62 -32.02 8.15 -20.98
C ALA A 62 -33.39 7.46 -20.79
N ASP A 63 -33.48 6.17 -21.06
CA ASP A 63 -34.72 5.40 -21.01
C ASP A 63 -35.11 5.05 -19.56
N PRO A 64 -36.22 5.58 -19.00
CA PRO A 64 -36.62 5.29 -17.62
C PRO A 64 -36.99 3.82 -17.37
N LYS A 65 -37.31 3.06 -18.43
CA LYS A 65 -37.67 1.64 -18.33
C LYS A 65 -36.45 0.72 -18.31
N GLU A 66 -35.28 1.25 -18.66
CA GLU A 66 -34.04 0.51 -18.60
C GLU A 66 -33.67 0.24 -17.13
N ARG A 67 -33.49 -1.03 -16.78
CA ARG A 67 -33.14 -1.41 -15.40
C ARG A 67 -31.67 -1.21 -15.11
N SER A 68 -30.84 -1.21 -16.16
CA SER A 68 -29.39 -1.14 -16.11
C SER A 68 -28.83 0.26 -16.39
N ARG A 69 -29.59 1.32 -16.06
CA ARG A 69 -29.21 2.70 -16.36
C ARG A 69 -27.92 3.14 -15.67
N ASP A 70 -27.71 2.68 -14.45
CA ASP A 70 -26.49 2.94 -13.69
C ASP A 70 -25.26 2.31 -14.37
N GLU A 71 -25.39 1.07 -14.82
CA GLU A 71 -24.39 0.38 -15.63
C GLU A 71 -24.15 1.09 -16.97
N ALA A 72 -25.21 1.51 -17.66
CA ALA A 72 -25.14 2.24 -18.92
C ALA A 72 -24.37 3.56 -18.77
N LEU A 73 -24.61 4.31 -17.68
CA LEU A 73 -23.88 5.55 -17.40
C LEU A 73 -22.39 5.28 -17.15
N PHE A 74 -22.03 4.24 -16.41
CA PHE A 74 -20.62 3.89 -16.21
C PHE A 74 -19.92 3.56 -17.53
N TRP A 75 -20.51 2.67 -18.34
CA TRP A 75 -19.94 2.29 -19.64
C TRP A 75 -19.94 3.45 -20.63
N LEU A 76 -20.89 4.38 -20.54
CA LEU A 76 -20.89 5.60 -21.33
C LEU A 76 -19.69 6.48 -20.97
N ALA A 77 -19.43 6.70 -19.68
CA ALA A 77 -18.26 7.44 -19.23
C ALA A 77 -16.95 6.77 -19.69
N HIS A 78 -16.87 5.44 -19.60
CA HIS A 78 -15.72 4.69 -20.10
C HIS A 78 -15.55 4.84 -21.61
N SER A 79 -16.62 4.72 -22.39
CA SER A 79 -16.55 4.85 -23.85
C SER A 79 -16.17 6.26 -24.30
N LEU A 80 -16.66 7.30 -23.59
CA LEU A 80 -16.25 8.70 -23.80
C LEU A 80 -14.76 8.90 -23.50
N HIS A 81 -14.25 8.31 -22.42
CA HIS A 81 -12.82 8.33 -22.10
C HIS A 81 -11.96 7.70 -23.20
N GLN A 82 -12.36 6.54 -23.73
CA GLN A 82 -11.66 5.90 -24.84
C GLN A 82 -11.74 6.71 -26.14
N ALA A 83 -12.87 7.38 -26.37
CA ALA A 83 -13.05 8.34 -27.46
C ALA A 83 -12.32 9.68 -27.26
N ARG A 84 -11.58 9.86 -26.15
CA ARG A 84 -10.86 11.08 -25.75
C ARG A 84 -11.74 12.28 -25.38
N ASP A 85 -13.04 12.09 -25.19
CA ASP A 85 -13.92 13.09 -24.60
C ASP A 85 -13.88 13.00 -23.07
N LEU A 86 -12.82 13.58 -22.50
CA LEU A 86 -12.56 13.53 -21.06
C LEU A 86 -13.57 14.37 -20.27
N SER A 87 -13.98 15.52 -20.80
CA SER A 87 -15.00 16.40 -20.20
C SER A 87 -16.36 15.71 -20.12
N GLY A 88 -16.82 15.12 -21.23
CA GLY A 88 -18.09 14.40 -21.28
C GLY A 88 -18.08 13.21 -20.32
N ALA A 89 -16.96 12.47 -20.24
CA ALA A 89 -16.83 11.36 -19.30
C ALA A 89 -17.04 11.81 -17.84
N VAL A 90 -16.47 12.94 -17.42
CA VAL A 90 -16.63 13.44 -16.04
C VAL A 90 -18.06 13.87 -15.74
N GLU A 91 -18.76 14.51 -16.68
CA GLU A 91 -20.16 14.88 -16.52
C GLU A 91 -21.05 13.63 -16.32
N ILE A 92 -20.80 12.58 -17.11
CA ILE A 92 -21.53 11.31 -16.97
C ILE A 92 -21.23 10.63 -15.63
N ILE A 93 -19.98 10.68 -15.15
CA ILE A 93 -19.65 10.18 -13.80
C ILE A 93 -20.41 10.97 -12.72
N ALA A 94 -20.46 12.30 -12.82
CA ALA A 94 -21.22 13.13 -11.88
C ALA A 94 -22.73 12.85 -11.95
N GLN A 95 -23.26 12.55 -13.14
CA GLN A 95 -24.65 12.14 -13.31
C GLN A 95 -24.94 10.78 -12.66
N LEU A 96 -24.04 9.79 -12.82
CA LEU A 96 -24.15 8.48 -12.18
C LEU A 96 -24.19 8.61 -10.66
N GLU A 97 -23.31 9.41 -10.07
CA GLU A 97 -23.27 9.60 -8.62
C GLU A 97 -24.53 10.26 -8.06
N ARG A 98 -25.03 11.30 -8.74
CA ARG A 98 -26.24 12.02 -8.30
C ARG A 98 -27.49 11.15 -8.41
N ASN A 99 -27.64 10.42 -9.51
CA ASN A 99 -28.84 9.66 -9.79
C ASN A 99 -28.85 8.27 -9.13
N PHE A 100 -27.67 7.68 -8.92
CA PHE A 100 -27.52 6.31 -8.42
C PHE A 100 -26.40 6.19 -7.36
N PRO A 101 -26.47 6.91 -6.23
CA PRO A 101 -25.38 6.97 -5.24
C PRO A 101 -25.04 5.63 -4.59
N ALA A 102 -26.00 4.69 -4.53
CA ALA A 102 -25.80 3.35 -3.99
C ALA A 102 -25.37 2.31 -5.04
N SER A 103 -25.19 2.70 -6.31
CA SER A 103 -24.82 1.76 -7.36
C SER A 103 -23.40 1.21 -7.16
N ARG A 104 -23.23 -0.07 -7.46
CA ARG A 104 -21.91 -0.75 -7.50
C ARG A 104 -20.92 -0.05 -8.44
N TRP A 105 -21.42 0.67 -9.44
CA TRP A 105 -20.62 1.35 -10.46
C TRP A 105 -20.05 2.69 -10.00
N VAL A 106 -20.52 3.24 -8.88
CA VAL A 106 -20.02 4.53 -8.34
C VAL A 106 -18.54 4.46 -7.99
N LYS A 107 -18.09 3.40 -7.31
CA LYS A 107 -16.67 3.26 -6.91
C LYS A 107 -15.73 3.17 -8.13
N PRO A 108 -15.98 2.30 -9.12
CA PRO A 108 -15.24 2.33 -10.38
C PRO A 108 -15.26 3.69 -11.09
N ALA A 109 -16.41 4.37 -11.12
CA ALA A 109 -16.56 5.66 -11.78
C ALA A 109 -15.73 6.76 -11.09
N ARG A 110 -15.66 6.76 -9.75
CA ARG A 110 -14.78 7.65 -8.98
C ARG A 110 -13.31 7.43 -9.28
N SER A 111 -12.91 6.16 -9.34
CA SER A 111 -11.53 5.80 -9.71
C SER A 111 -11.18 6.30 -11.11
N LEU A 112 -12.11 6.16 -12.07
CA LEU A 112 -11.96 6.71 -13.42
C LEU A 112 -11.83 8.24 -13.40
N ARG A 113 -12.61 8.95 -12.58
CA ARG A 113 -12.49 10.42 -12.43
C ARG A 113 -11.09 10.84 -11.98
N VAL A 114 -10.46 10.12 -11.05
CA VAL A 114 -9.08 10.39 -10.61
C VAL A 114 -8.08 10.20 -11.76
N GLU A 115 -8.26 9.15 -12.58
CA GLU A 115 -7.44 8.94 -13.78
C GLU A 115 -7.61 10.08 -14.79
N LEU A 116 -8.84 10.52 -15.03
CA LEU A 116 -9.15 11.65 -15.91
C LEU A 116 -8.50 12.95 -15.38
N ALA A 117 -8.55 13.19 -14.07
CA ALA A 117 -7.91 14.33 -13.44
C ALA A 117 -6.38 14.29 -13.62
N GLN A 118 -5.77 13.10 -13.44
CA GLN A 118 -4.35 12.91 -13.68
C GLN A 118 -3.96 13.17 -15.15
N LYS A 119 -4.74 12.65 -16.10
CA LYS A 119 -4.50 12.85 -17.54
C LYS A 119 -4.60 14.33 -17.94
N LEU A 120 -5.54 15.05 -17.34
CA LEU A 120 -5.71 16.50 -17.55
C LEU A 120 -4.79 17.36 -16.67
N ARG A 121 -3.92 16.76 -15.85
CA ARG A 121 -3.06 17.47 -14.88
C ARG A 121 -3.84 18.41 -13.95
N ARG A 122 -5.03 17.97 -13.53
CA ARG A 122 -5.90 18.68 -12.59
C ARG A 122 -5.48 18.38 -11.15
N ASP A 123 -4.34 18.95 -10.76
CA ASP A 123 -3.79 18.78 -9.41
C ASP A 123 -4.74 19.34 -8.33
N ASP A 124 -5.55 20.35 -8.66
CA ASP A 124 -6.62 20.88 -7.80
C ASP A 124 -7.65 19.81 -7.42
N VAL A 125 -8.10 19.01 -8.40
CA VAL A 125 -9.03 17.89 -8.18
C VAL A 125 -8.35 16.76 -7.42
N LEU A 126 -7.12 16.43 -7.78
CA LEU A 126 -6.37 15.39 -7.09
C LEU A 126 -6.13 15.76 -5.62
N TRP A 127 -5.75 17.01 -5.32
CA TRP A 127 -5.60 17.48 -3.95
C TRP A 127 -6.94 17.52 -3.20
N TRP A 128 -8.03 17.91 -3.85
CA TRP A 128 -9.36 17.86 -3.25
C TRP A 128 -9.73 16.43 -2.80
N THR A 129 -9.53 15.45 -3.70
CA THR A 129 -9.76 14.02 -3.38
C THR A 129 -8.77 13.45 -2.36
N ALA A 130 -7.52 13.92 -2.36
CA ALA A 130 -6.47 13.46 -1.45
C ALA A 130 -6.60 14.03 -0.01
N THR A 131 -7.28 15.17 0.16
CA THR A 131 -7.31 15.93 1.44
C THR A 131 -8.68 15.93 2.12
N SER A 132 -9.71 15.34 1.51
CA SER A 132 -11.01 15.15 2.18
C SER A 132 -10.82 14.14 3.34
N PRO A 133 -11.06 14.49 4.62
CA PRO A 133 -12.17 15.30 5.12
C PRO A 133 -11.77 16.46 6.07
N LEU A 134 -12.45 17.62 6.02
CA LEU A 134 -12.55 18.50 7.18
C LEU A 134 -13.96 18.33 7.78
N PRO A 135 -14.12 18.00 9.09
CA PRO A 135 -15.36 18.34 9.77
C PRO A 135 -15.66 19.83 9.54
N PRO A 136 -16.94 20.26 9.51
CA PRO A 136 -17.22 21.69 9.48
C PRO A 136 -16.43 22.36 10.60
N PRO A 137 -15.83 23.55 10.37
CA PRO A 137 -15.26 24.30 11.48
C PRO A 137 -16.30 24.35 12.60
N PRO A 138 -15.93 24.16 13.88
CA PRO A 138 -16.89 24.38 14.95
C PRO A 138 -17.55 25.73 14.68
N PRO A 139 -18.89 25.85 14.79
CA PRO A 139 -19.54 27.14 14.60
C PRO A 139 -18.74 28.16 15.40
N PRO A 140 -18.46 29.36 14.85
CA PRO A 140 -17.70 30.36 15.58
C PRO A 140 -18.31 30.42 16.97
N THR A 141 -17.51 30.12 17.99
CA THR A 141 -17.98 30.19 19.37
C THR A 141 -18.65 31.55 19.45
N PRO A 142 -19.96 31.64 19.75
CA PRO A 142 -20.60 32.94 19.82
C PRO A 142 -19.71 33.75 20.74
N ALA A 143 -19.21 34.88 20.22
CA ALA A 143 -18.37 35.78 20.98
C ALA A 143 -19.03 35.90 22.36
N PRO A 144 -18.29 35.73 23.48
CA PRO A 144 -18.88 35.68 24.81
C PRO A 144 -19.87 36.84 24.88
N GLY A 145 -21.15 36.48 24.90
CA GLY A 145 -22.24 37.44 24.82
C GLY A 145 -21.95 38.47 25.87
N ALA A 146 -22.00 39.74 25.49
CA ALA A 146 -21.84 40.86 26.39
C ALA A 146 -22.58 40.52 27.69
N VAL A 147 -21.81 40.29 28.76
CA VAL A 147 -22.37 40.10 30.08
C VAL A 147 -23.21 41.36 30.32
N PRO A 148 -24.54 41.27 30.47
CA PRO A 148 -25.31 42.47 30.77
C PRO A 148 -24.78 42.99 32.12
N ALA A 149 -24.44 44.27 32.12
CA ALA A 149 -23.96 44.96 33.32
C ALA A 149 -24.90 44.68 34.50
N PRO A 150 -24.37 44.42 35.71
CA PRO A 150 -25.23 44.25 36.88
C PRO A 150 -26.02 45.56 37.13
N PRO A 151 -27.31 45.48 37.51
CA PRO A 151 -28.08 46.68 37.81
C PRO A 151 -27.53 47.39 39.06
N ALA A 152 -27.66 48.73 39.04
CA ALA A 152 -27.15 49.63 40.06
C ALA A 152 -27.63 49.27 41.49
N PRO A 153 -26.80 49.51 42.53
CA PRO A 153 -27.19 49.22 43.91
C PRO A 153 -28.23 50.23 44.41
N GLY A 154 -29.29 49.72 45.05
CA GLY A 154 -30.29 50.53 45.76
C GLY A 154 -29.70 51.26 46.99
N PRO A 155 -30.43 52.25 47.55
CA PRO A 155 -29.90 53.15 48.58
C PRO A 155 -29.69 52.41 49.92
N ARG A 156 -28.51 52.63 50.52
CA ARG A 156 -28.16 52.13 51.86
C ARG A 156 -28.77 53.03 52.95
N PRO A 157 -29.26 52.47 54.08
CA PRO A 157 -29.61 53.26 55.27
C PRO A 157 -28.36 53.73 56.04
N PRO A 158 -28.47 54.76 56.90
CA PRO A 158 -27.30 55.39 57.53
C PRO A 158 -26.70 54.53 58.64
N VAL A 159 -25.37 54.43 58.64
CA VAL A 159 -24.56 53.74 59.66
C VAL A 159 -24.03 54.78 60.66
N LEU A 160 -24.20 54.50 61.95
CA LEU A 160 -23.65 55.28 63.07
C LEU A 160 -22.12 55.10 63.18
N PRO A 161 -21.37 56.11 63.68
CA PRO A 161 -19.91 56.14 63.56
C PRO A 161 -19.22 55.48 64.75
N HIS A 162 -18.29 54.55 64.53
CA HIS A 162 -17.20 54.33 65.49
C HIS A 162 -15.88 53.86 64.85
N ALA A 163 -14.83 54.51 65.35
CA ALA A 163 -13.44 54.10 65.51
C ALA A 163 -12.54 53.95 64.28
N VAL A 164 -11.80 55.04 64.06
CA VAL A 164 -10.60 55.23 63.24
C VAL A 164 -9.48 54.25 63.61
N THR A 165 -8.90 53.60 62.59
CA THR A 165 -7.51 53.12 62.59
C THR A 165 -6.82 53.60 61.31
N PRO A 166 -5.57 54.08 61.36
CA PRO A 166 -4.93 54.75 60.23
C PRO A 166 -4.43 53.74 59.17
N PRO A 167 -4.52 54.07 57.86
CA PRO A 167 -4.06 53.20 56.78
C PRO A 167 -2.54 53.29 56.55
N ALA A 168 -1.95 52.15 56.15
CA ALA A 168 -0.56 52.03 55.71
C ALA A 168 -0.32 52.71 54.34
N PRO A 169 0.91 53.20 54.05
CA PRO A 169 1.22 53.94 52.83
C PRO A 169 1.26 53.03 51.58
N PRO A 170 0.89 53.55 50.39
CA PRO A 170 0.85 52.78 49.15
C PRO A 170 2.24 52.51 48.55
N PRO A 171 2.46 51.37 47.85
CA PRO A 171 3.70 51.11 47.12
C PRO A 171 3.81 51.96 45.83
N PRO A 172 5.04 52.22 45.34
CA PRO A 172 5.28 53.09 44.19
C PRO A 172 4.81 52.47 42.85
N PRO A 173 4.53 53.30 41.83
CA PRO A 173 3.98 52.85 40.54
C PRO A 173 5.00 52.06 39.71
N THR A 174 4.57 50.94 39.14
CA THR A 174 5.30 50.17 38.13
C THR A 174 5.33 50.90 36.78
N PRO A 175 6.44 50.85 36.02
CA PRO A 175 6.53 51.48 34.70
C PRO A 175 5.65 50.75 33.66
N PRO A 176 5.17 51.45 32.62
CA PRO A 176 4.27 50.87 31.62
C PRO A 176 4.98 49.82 30.77
N VAL A 177 4.41 48.63 30.71
CA VAL A 177 4.79 47.56 29.77
C VAL A 177 4.44 48.04 28.35
N PRO A 178 5.38 48.04 27.38
CA PRO A 178 5.08 48.42 26.01
C PRO A 178 4.10 47.42 25.38
N PRO A 179 3.20 47.86 24.48
CA PRO A 179 2.23 46.97 23.85
C PRO A 179 2.99 45.89 23.07
N ARG A 180 2.74 44.64 23.43
CA ARG A 180 3.25 43.46 22.73
C ARG A 180 2.78 43.57 21.28
N ALA A 181 3.69 43.86 20.36
CA ALA A 181 3.41 43.86 18.93
C ALA A 181 2.71 42.53 18.60
N SER A 182 1.44 42.64 18.20
CA SER A 182 0.68 41.49 17.74
C SER A 182 1.39 41.02 16.49
N ARG A 183 2.04 39.84 16.55
CA ARG A 183 2.51 39.18 15.34
C ARG A 183 1.33 39.15 14.36
N PRO A 184 1.52 39.45 13.06
CA PRO A 184 0.47 39.21 12.09
C PRO A 184 0.00 37.77 12.30
N ARG A 185 -1.30 37.58 12.56
CA ARG A 185 -1.89 36.26 12.54
C ARG A 185 -1.45 35.66 11.20
N ASP A 186 -0.71 34.56 11.24
CA ASP A 186 -0.56 33.69 10.08
C ASP A 186 -1.99 33.30 9.70
N VAL A 187 -2.59 34.08 8.78
CA VAL A 187 -3.87 33.73 8.18
C VAL A 187 -3.57 32.42 7.47
N PRO A 188 -4.16 31.28 7.90
CA PRO A 188 -3.94 30.04 7.19
C PRO A 188 -4.27 30.30 5.71
N PRO A 189 -3.44 29.83 4.77
CA PRO A 189 -3.68 30.08 3.34
C PRO A 189 -5.13 29.68 3.04
N ILE A 190 -5.88 30.62 2.43
CA ILE A 190 -7.26 30.37 2.01
C ILE A 190 -7.24 29.06 1.20
N PRO A 191 -8.02 28.03 1.60
CA PRO A 191 -8.03 26.78 0.86
C PRO A 191 -8.40 27.08 -0.60
N PRO A 192 -7.75 26.43 -1.58
CA PRO A 192 -8.08 26.66 -2.98
C PRO A 192 -9.59 26.44 -3.18
N PRO A 193 -10.25 27.26 -4.04
CA PRO A 193 -11.67 27.09 -4.29
C PRO A 193 -11.95 25.66 -4.76
N PRO A 194 -13.09 25.05 -4.37
CA PRO A 194 -13.42 23.70 -4.79
C PRO A 194 -13.43 23.63 -6.33
N PRO A 195 -12.97 22.51 -6.92
CA PRO A 195 -13.05 22.35 -8.36
C PRO A 195 -14.52 22.34 -8.83
N PRO A 196 -14.79 22.51 -10.14
CA PRO A 196 -16.14 22.50 -10.67
C PRO A 196 -16.91 21.26 -10.22
N SER A 197 -18.22 21.39 -9.97
CA SER A 197 -19.04 20.34 -9.34
C SER A 197 -18.98 18.98 -10.04
N ALA A 198 -18.81 18.93 -11.36
CA ALA A 198 -18.64 17.68 -12.09
C ALA A 198 -17.41 16.85 -11.64
N TRP A 199 -16.37 17.53 -11.15
CA TRP A 199 -15.14 16.94 -10.64
C TRP A 199 -15.19 16.60 -9.14
N VAL A 200 -16.19 17.11 -8.42
CA VAL A 200 -16.35 16.90 -6.99
C VAL A 200 -17.45 15.87 -6.77
N SER A 201 -17.15 14.81 -6.03
CA SER A 201 -18.20 13.93 -5.53
C SER A 201 -18.94 14.64 -4.40
N GLU A 202 -20.23 14.93 -4.60
CA GLU A 202 -21.11 15.53 -3.58
C GLU A 202 -21.27 14.61 -2.35
N PHE A 203 -21.13 13.30 -2.55
CA PHE A 203 -21.16 12.31 -1.48
C PHE A 203 -19.77 12.14 -0.88
N SER A 204 -19.53 12.86 0.23
CA SER A 204 -18.31 12.82 1.04
C SER A 204 -18.27 11.59 1.96
N GLY A 205 -18.43 10.40 1.41
CA GLY A 205 -17.97 9.19 2.11
C GLY A 205 -16.45 9.19 2.06
N SER A 206 -15.77 9.00 3.20
CA SER A 206 -14.30 8.94 3.23
C SER A 206 -13.80 7.68 2.51
N ASP A 207 -13.73 7.74 1.18
CA ASP A 207 -13.22 6.66 0.35
C ASP A 207 -11.69 6.72 0.41
N ARG A 208 -11.12 6.09 1.44
CA ARG A 208 -9.68 6.08 1.69
C ARG A 208 -8.91 5.42 0.54
N ASP A 209 -9.51 4.45 -0.15
CA ASP A 209 -8.92 3.85 -1.35
C ASP A 209 -8.79 4.90 -2.47
N LEU A 210 -9.82 5.72 -2.68
CA LEU A 210 -9.77 6.83 -3.64
C LEU A 210 -8.74 7.88 -3.23
N ARG A 211 -8.64 8.20 -1.93
CA ARG A 211 -7.60 9.09 -1.38
C ARG A 211 -6.20 8.58 -1.71
N ILE A 212 -5.92 7.28 -1.49
CA ILE A 212 -4.62 6.68 -1.80
C ILE A 212 -4.34 6.72 -3.31
N GLN A 213 -5.36 6.49 -4.16
CA GLN A 213 -5.20 6.59 -5.62
C GLN A 213 -4.85 8.02 -6.07
N ALA A 214 -5.51 9.04 -5.50
CA ALA A 214 -5.22 10.43 -5.78
C ALA A 214 -3.81 10.83 -5.32
N LEU A 215 -3.42 10.43 -4.10
CA LEU A 215 -2.07 10.60 -3.58
C LEU A 215 -1.01 9.95 -4.49
N GLY A 216 -1.25 8.72 -4.95
CA GLY A 216 -0.37 8.06 -5.92
C GLY A 216 -0.25 8.82 -7.24
N SER A 217 -1.33 9.46 -7.69
CA SER A 217 -1.31 10.29 -8.89
C SER A 217 -0.48 11.57 -8.71
N LEU A 218 -0.54 12.18 -7.53
CA LEU A 218 0.21 13.36 -7.11
C LEU A 218 1.68 13.08 -6.77
N MET A 219 2.06 11.82 -6.53
CA MET A 219 3.43 11.45 -6.16
C MET A 219 4.50 11.95 -7.16
N ARG A 220 4.13 12.10 -8.44
CA ARG A 220 5.04 12.62 -9.47
C ARG A 220 5.20 14.14 -9.44
N THR A 221 4.19 14.88 -8.96
CA THR A 221 4.17 16.34 -8.96
C THR A 221 4.58 16.92 -7.61
N ASP A 222 4.15 16.32 -6.50
CA ASP A 222 4.41 16.82 -5.13
C ASP A 222 4.65 15.67 -4.12
N ALA A 223 5.71 14.90 -4.36
CA ALA A 223 6.16 13.86 -3.43
C ALA A 223 6.38 14.35 -1.98
N PRO A 224 7.01 15.53 -1.71
CA PRO A 224 7.26 15.99 -0.35
C PRO A 224 6.00 16.10 0.51
N ARG A 225 4.86 16.46 -0.09
CA ARG A 225 3.58 16.53 0.63
C ARG A 225 2.83 15.19 0.64
N VAL A 226 2.94 14.40 -0.42
CA VAL A 226 2.25 13.10 -0.56
C VAL A 226 2.83 12.02 0.37
N ILE A 227 4.16 11.93 0.48
CA ILE A 227 4.83 10.86 1.23
C ILE A 227 4.39 10.84 2.71
N PRO A 228 4.37 11.98 3.44
CA PRO A 228 3.89 12.02 4.82
C PRO A 228 2.44 11.55 4.97
N MET A 229 1.56 11.87 4.02
CA MET A 229 0.15 11.45 4.06
C MET A 229 -0.01 9.94 3.84
N LEU A 230 0.75 9.36 2.91
CA LEU A 230 0.76 7.90 2.72
C LEU A 230 1.40 7.17 3.90
N ARG A 231 2.42 7.76 4.53
CA ARG A 231 3.03 7.25 5.77
C ARG A 231 2.02 7.18 6.90
N GLU A 232 1.26 8.25 7.13
CA GLU A 232 0.19 8.30 8.13
C GLU A 232 -0.83 7.18 7.89
N ILE A 233 -1.31 7.03 6.65
CA ILE A 233 -2.24 5.94 6.28
C ILE A 233 -1.62 4.56 6.54
N ALA A 234 -0.33 4.37 6.21
CA ALA A 234 0.35 3.10 6.40
C ALA A 234 0.54 2.72 7.88
N LEU A 235 0.70 3.69 8.78
CA LEU A 235 0.96 3.45 10.20
C LEU A 235 -0.29 3.51 11.08
N GLU A 236 -1.28 4.35 10.72
CA GLU A 236 -2.40 4.69 11.59
C GLU A 236 -3.75 4.18 11.07
N SER A 237 -3.82 3.63 9.86
CA SER A 237 -5.10 3.09 9.37
C SER A 237 -5.52 1.84 10.15
N GLY A 238 -6.76 1.85 10.63
CA GLY A 238 -7.41 0.67 11.22
C GLY A 238 -7.71 -0.46 10.22
N SER A 239 -7.32 -0.30 8.94
CA SER A 239 -7.54 -1.27 7.86
C SER A 239 -6.21 -1.74 7.29
N PRO A 240 -5.79 -3.00 7.54
CA PRO A 240 -4.55 -3.55 6.97
C PRO A 240 -4.48 -3.47 5.43
N ARG A 241 -5.64 -3.48 4.76
CA ARG A 241 -5.74 -3.38 3.30
C ARG A 241 -5.33 -1.99 2.81
N GLU A 242 -5.83 -0.94 3.45
CA GLU A 242 -5.51 0.45 3.12
C GLU A 242 -4.04 0.75 3.38
N ALA A 243 -3.52 0.35 4.54
CA ALA A 243 -2.12 0.49 4.88
C ALA A 243 -1.20 -0.21 3.85
N SER A 244 -1.51 -1.46 3.49
CA SER A 244 -0.73 -2.20 2.50
C SER A 244 -0.75 -1.52 1.12
N ARG A 245 -1.88 -0.92 0.74
CA ARG A 245 -1.99 -0.17 -0.51
C ARG A 245 -1.17 1.11 -0.48
N ALA A 246 -1.16 1.84 0.63
CA ALA A 246 -0.33 3.02 0.81
C ALA A 246 1.17 2.68 0.71
N VAL A 247 1.59 1.58 1.36
CA VAL A 247 2.95 1.03 1.26
C VAL A 247 3.31 0.70 -0.19
N PHE A 248 2.40 0.04 -0.92
CA PHE A 248 2.62 -0.26 -2.34
C PHE A 248 2.83 1.00 -3.19
N VAL A 249 2.02 2.05 -2.98
CA VAL A 249 2.15 3.32 -3.71
C VAL A 249 3.47 4.02 -3.38
N LEU A 250 3.86 4.04 -2.09
CA LEU A 250 5.18 4.55 -1.68
C LEU A 250 6.30 3.80 -2.38
N ALA A 251 6.23 2.47 -2.41
CA ALA A 251 7.26 1.62 -3.01
C ALA A 251 7.39 1.81 -4.52
N GLN A 252 6.27 1.97 -5.22
CA GLN A 252 6.25 2.18 -6.67
C GLN A 252 6.93 3.48 -7.11
N SER A 253 7.04 4.48 -6.23
CA SER A 253 7.68 5.76 -6.56
C SER A 253 9.17 5.64 -6.85
N GLY A 254 9.85 4.62 -6.31
CA GLY A 254 11.31 4.44 -6.43
C GLY A 254 12.15 5.53 -5.77
N ARG A 255 11.53 6.47 -5.02
CA ARG A 255 12.23 7.61 -4.42
C ARG A 255 12.97 7.19 -3.13
N PRO A 256 14.15 7.74 -2.84
CA PRO A 256 14.86 7.49 -1.59
C PRO A 256 14.03 7.80 -0.33
N ASP A 257 13.30 8.92 -0.32
CA ASP A 257 12.47 9.32 0.81
C ASP A 257 11.32 8.33 1.05
N ALA A 258 10.69 7.87 -0.04
CA ALA A 258 9.63 6.87 0.03
C ALA A 258 10.19 5.51 0.48
N HIS A 259 11.38 5.13 0.03
CA HIS A 259 12.07 3.93 0.50
C HIS A 259 12.32 3.98 2.02
N SER A 260 12.81 5.12 2.53
CA SER A 260 13.01 5.31 3.98
C SER A 260 11.69 5.19 4.76
N THR A 261 10.60 5.65 4.17
CA THR A 261 9.25 5.55 4.74
C THR A 261 8.77 4.09 4.76
N VAL A 262 8.97 3.33 3.69
CA VAL A 262 8.61 1.90 3.63
C VAL A 262 9.44 1.11 4.65
N LEU A 263 10.73 1.43 4.81
CA LEU A 263 11.59 0.84 5.85
C LEU A 263 11.06 1.12 7.26
N GLU A 264 10.61 2.35 7.53
CA GLU A 264 9.98 2.68 8.80
C GLU A 264 8.72 1.84 9.04
N VAL A 265 7.86 1.73 8.03
CA VAL A 265 6.63 0.92 8.12
C VAL A 265 6.95 -0.55 8.35
N ALA A 266 7.98 -1.09 7.71
CA ALA A 266 8.42 -2.47 7.92
C ALA A 266 8.87 -2.75 9.36
N LYS A 267 9.42 -1.74 10.05
CA LYS A 267 9.89 -1.87 11.45
C LYS A 267 8.78 -1.65 12.48
N ARG A 268 7.84 -0.74 12.21
CA ARG A 268 6.88 -0.22 13.21
C ARG A 268 5.42 -0.55 12.93
N GLY A 269 5.10 -0.96 11.71
CA GLY A 269 3.73 -1.23 11.29
C GLY A 269 3.13 -2.45 11.99
N ALA A 270 1.81 -2.57 11.90
CA ALA A 270 1.11 -3.80 12.28
C ALA A 270 1.65 -5.00 11.48
N GLU A 271 1.64 -6.20 12.05
CA GLU A 271 2.27 -7.40 11.45
C GLU A 271 2.01 -7.57 9.95
N LEU A 272 0.74 -7.52 9.53
CA LEU A 272 0.38 -7.70 8.11
C LEU A 272 0.94 -6.62 7.20
N VAL A 273 0.98 -5.38 7.69
CA VAL A 273 1.50 -4.22 6.95
C VAL A 273 3.02 -4.29 6.88
N SER A 274 3.68 -4.69 7.98
CA SER A 274 5.12 -4.91 8.03
C SER A 274 5.56 -6.00 7.06
N VAL A 275 4.82 -7.11 6.98
CA VAL A 275 5.06 -8.17 5.98
C VAL A 275 4.92 -7.63 4.55
N ALA A 276 3.89 -6.82 4.27
CA ALA A 276 3.72 -6.19 2.96
C ALA A 276 4.88 -5.24 2.65
N ALA A 277 5.30 -4.40 3.61
CA ALA A 277 6.42 -3.49 3.46
C ALA A 277 7.73 -4.23 3.20
N VAL A 278 8.03 -5.30 3.93
CA VAL A 278 9.23 -6.14 3.69
C VAL A 278 9.21 -6.74 2.29
N ARG A 279 8.06 -7.22 1.81
CA ARG A 279 7.94 -7.75 0.45
C ARG A 279 8.23 -6.66 -0.60
N GLU A 280 7.71 -5.45 -0.40
CA GLU A 280 8.00 -4.34 -1.31
C GLU A 280 9.47 -3.93 -1.22
N LEU A 281 10.08 -3.85 -0.02
CA LEU A 281 11.51 -3.62 0.18
C LEU A 281 12.36 -4.64 -0.61
N GLY A 282 11.99 -5.91 -0.55
CA GLY A 282 12.68 -6.99 -1.27
C GLY A 282 12.76 -6.80 -2.78
N ARG A 283 11.82 -6.05 -3.37
CA ARG A 283 11.78 -5.77 -4.82
C ARG A 283 12.59 -4.54 -5.24
N PHE A 284 13.01 -3.69 -4.30
CA PHE A 284 13.81 -2.52 -4.64
C PHE A 284 15.19 -2.90 -5.18
N GLY A 285 15.69 -2.13 -6.13
CA GLY A 285 17.07 -2.28 -6.60
C GLY A 285 18.09 -1.80 -5.54
N GLY A 286 19.32 -2.30 -5.66
CA GLY A 286 20.47 -1.75 -4.95
C GLY A 286 21.00 -2.61 -3.79
N PRO A 287 22.28 -2.44 -3.44
CA PRO A 287 22.95 -3.29 -2.44
C PRO A 287 22.47 -3.01 -1.00
N LYS A 288 22.05 -1.78 -0.68
CA LYS A 288 21.64 -1.37 0.67
C LYS A 288 20.37 -2.06 1.18
N VAL A 289 19.53 -2.56 0.28
CA VAL A 289 18.27 -3.22 0.64
C VAL A 289 18.51 -4.45 1.52
N SER A 290 19.60 -5.18 1.32
CA SER A 290 19.93 -6.33 2.17
C SER A 290 20.22 -5.91 3.60
N ASP A 291 20.90 -4.78 3.81
CA ASP A 291 21.17 -4.23 5.14
C ASP A 291 19.88 -3.71 5.81
N ASP A 292 19.02 -3.06 5.03
CA ASP A 292 17.72 -2.57 5.50
C ASP A 292 16.80 -3.74 5.92
N LEU A 293 16.78 -4.82 5.15
CA LEU A 293 16.08 -6.06 5.49
C LEU A 293 16.63 -6.70 6.78
N LEU A 294 17.95 -6.71 6.96
CA LEU A 294 18.58 -7.18 8.21
C LEU A 294 18.21 -6.31 9.42
N GLN A 295 18.07 -5.00 9.24
CA GLN A 295 17.59 -4.12 10.32
C GLN A 295 16.14 -4.46 10.71
N VAL A 296 15.26 -4.72 9.73
CA VAL A 296 13.88 -5.14 10.02
C VAL A 296 13.84 -6.50 10.71
N TYR A 297 14.73 -7.42 10.33
CA TYR A 297 14.85 -8.73 10.96
C TYR A 297 15.11 -8.63 12.47
N GLY A 298 15.99 -7.71 12.89
CA GLY A 298 16.36 -7.53 14.29
C GLY A 298 15.21 -7.09 15.20
N THR A 299 14.20 -6.39 14.66
CA THR A 299 13.03 -5.91 15.42
C THR A 299 11.74 -6.65 15.12
N GLY A 300 11.77 -7.58 14.14
CA GLY A 300 10.60 -8.25 13.62
C GLY A 300 10.10 -9.41 14.48
N ASN A 301 8.79 -9.64 14.44
CA ASN A 301 8.19 -10.86 14.98
C ASN A 301 8.46 -12.07 14.04
N PRO A 302 8.17 -13.32 14.44
CA PRO A 302 8.50 -14.51 13.63
C PRO A 302 7.96 -14.46 12.19
N ARG A 303 6.76 -13.91 11.97
CA ARG A 303 6.17 -13.80 10.64
C ARG A 303 6.89 -12.79 9.76
N VAL A 304 7.24 -11.63 10.32
CA VAL A 304 8.03 -10.61 9.62
C VAL A 304 9.43 -11.14 9.31
N LYS A 305 10.07 -11.82 10.26
CA LYS A 305 11.38 -12.45 10.06
C LYS A 305 11.37 -13.49 8.93
N TYR A 306 10.34 -14.33 8.87
CA TYR A 306 10.18 -15.29 7.76
C TYR A 306 10.07 -14.56 6.41
N GLN A 307 9.27 -13.49 6.34
CA GLN A 307 9.15 -12.69 5.13
C GLN A 307 10.49 -12.03 4.75
N VAL A 308 11.29 -11.58 5.72
CA VAL A 308 12.64 -11.05 5.46
C VAL A 308 13.54 -12.13 4.85
N VAL A 309 13.59 -13.33 5.42
CA VAL A 309 14.38 -14.46 4.89
C VAL A 309 13.96 -14.78 3.46
N SER A 310 12.65 -14.89 3.19
CA SER A 310 12.12 -15.10 1.84
C SER A 310 12.58 -14.00 0.87
N SER A 311 12.48 -12.74 1.29
CA SER A 311 12.85 -11.58 0.46
C SER A 311 14.35 -11.54 0.20
N LEU A 312 15.20 -11.92 1.17
CA LEU A 312 16.65 -12.06 0.95
C LEU A 312 16.98 -13.22 0.01
N GLY A 313 16.21 -14.31 0.05
CA GLY A 313 16.30 -15.44 -0.86
C GLY A 313 16.04 -15.07 -2.31
N GLU A 314 14.92 -14.38 -2.57
CA GLU A 314 14.54 -13.88 -3.91
C GLU A 314 15.61 -12.95 -4.50
N ARG A 315 16.35 -12.24 -3.64
CA ARG A 315 17.45 -11.34 -4.01
C ARG A 315 18.80 -12.03 -4.16
N ALA A 316 18.89 -13.33 -3.91
CA ALA A 316 20.15 -14.06 -3.81
C ALA A 316 21.16 -13.43 -2.82
N ALA A 317 20.67 -12.83 -1.74
CA ALA A 317 21.49 -12.15 -0.72
C ALA A 317 22.15 -13.14 0.25
N THR A 318 23.01 -14.01 -0.30
CA THR A 318 23.65 -15.12 0.42
C THR A 318 24.44 -14.70 1.65
N GLY A 319 25.08 -13.51 1.64
CA GLY A 319 25.81 -12.98 2.79
C GLY A 319 24.89 -12.65 3.98
N ALA A 320 23.77 -11.97 3.71
CA ALA A 320 22.78 -11.63 4.73
C ALA A 320 22.08 -12.88 5.29
N LEU A 321 21.76 -13.85 4.43
CA LEU A 321 21.20 -15.13 4.86
C LEU A 321 22.18 -15.91 5.75
N LEU A 322 23.47 -15.93 5.41
CA LEU A 322 24.49 -16.56 6.25
C LEU A 322 24.60 -15.89 7.62
N GLN A 323 24.55 -14.56 7.67
CA GLN A 323 24.55 -13.82 8.94
C GLN A 323 23.36 -14.22 9.82
N ILE A 324 22.16 -14.31 9.23
CA ILE A 324 20.96 -14.76 9.95
C ILE A 324 21.17 -16.15 10.53
N VAL A 325 21.67 -17.10 9.74
CA VAL A 325 21.94 -18.48 10.20
C VAL A 325 22.91 -18.50 11.39
N GLN A 326 23.88 -17.59 11.44
CA GLN A 326 24.88 -17.52 12.51
C GLN A 326 24.35 -16.87 13.80
N THR A 327 23.38 -15.95 13.69
CA THR A 327 22.89 -15.17 14.82
C THR A 327 21.55 -15.64 15.38
N GLU A 328 20.74 -16.34 14.57
CA GLU A 328 19.38 -16.72 14.96
C GLU A 328 19.37 -17.90 15.94
N SER A 329 18.56 -17.76 16.98
CA SER A 329 18.37 -18.76 18.04
C SER A 329 17.16 -19.65 17.75
N ASP A 330 16.14 -19.12 17.06
CA ASP A 330 14.97 -19.91 16.69
C ASP A 330 15.33 -20.97 15.64
N ARG A 331 15.05 -22.24 15.97
CA ARG A 331 15.38 -23.39 15.12
C ARG A 331 14.62 -23.36 13.80
N GLY A 332 13.31 -23.12 13.82
CA GLY A 332 12.49 -23.16 12.60
C GLY A 332 12.89 -22.09 11.58
N LEU A 333 13.23 -20.91 12.08
CA LEU A 333 13.69 -19.80 11.25
C LEU A 333 15.13 -19.99 10.76
N CYS A 334 16.01 -20.55 11.60
CA CYS A 334 17.36 -20.93 11.20
C CYS A 334 17.32 -21.99 10.08
N ASP A 335 16.52 -23.04 10.24
CA ASP A 335 16.31 -24.08 9.23
C ASP A 335 15.81 -23.49 7.91
N THR A 336 14.82 -22.60 7.99
CA THR A 336 14.30 -21.87 6.82
C THR A 336 15.41 -21.06 6.15
N ALA A 337 16.20 -20.30 6.91
CA ALA A 337 17.28 -19.48 6.38
C ALA A 337 18.38 -20.32 5.71
N ILE A 338 18.71 -21.49 6.25
CA ILE A 338 19.65 -22.44 5.64
C ILE A 338 19.10 -22.97 4.30
N VAL A 339 17.84 -23.40 4.26
CA VAL A 339 17.23 -23.92 3.03
C VAL A 339 17.17 -22.82 1.96
N THR A 340 16.74 -21.62 2.35
CA THR A 340 16.69 -20.44 1.47
C THR A 340 18.09 -20.03 0.99
N LEU A 341 19.12 -20.11 1.83
CA LEU A 341 20.52 -19.87 1.43
C LEU A 341 20.96 -20.81 0.30
N GLY A 342 20.55 -22.09 0.36
CA GLY A 342 20.80 -23.04 -0.72
C GLY A 342 20.13 -22.62 -2.03
N GLN A 343 18.82 -22.32 -1.99
CA GLN A 343 18.04 -21.88 -3.15
C GLN A 343 18.58 -20.57 -3.75
N ALA A 344 19.09 -19.68 -2.91
CA ALA A 344 19.75 -18.42 -3.28
C ALA A 344 21.15 -18.60 -3.92
N GLY A 345 21.64 -19.84 -4.05
CA GLY A 345 22.95 -20.14 -4.64
C GLY A 345 24.12 -20.16 -3.66
N GLY A 346 23.87 -20.15 -2.34
CA GLY A 346 24.88 -20.15 -1.28
C GLY A 346 25.58 -21.49 -1.04
N ARG A 347 25.91 -22.25 -2.09
CA ARG A 347 26.44 -23.63 -2.00
C ARG A 347 27.76 -23.70 -1.22
N ALA A 348 28.70 -22.80 -1.52
CA ALA A 348 29.99 -22.74 -0.82
C ALA A 348 29.84 -22.38 0.66
N GLN A 349 28.87 -21.52 0.99
CA GLN A 349 28.51 -21.19 2.38
C GLN A 349 27.95 -22.42 3.09
N LEU A 350 27.00 -23.13 2.46
CA LEU A 350 26.41 -24.35 3.00
C LEU A 350 27.44 -25.46 3.23
N GLN A 351 28.38 -25.66 2.32
CA GLN A 351 29.45 -26.64 2.48
C GLN A 351 30.35 -26.35 3.69
N ARG A 352 30.69 -25.06 3.91
CA ARG A 352 31.44 -24.62 5.09
C ARG A 352 30.64 -24.82 6.37
N LEU A 353 29.34 -24.51 6.35
CA LEU A 353 28.43 -24.75 7.47
C LEU A 353 28.30 -26.25 7.77
N TYR A 354 28.31 -27.12 6.77
CA TYR A 354 28.24 -28.56 6.99
C TYR A 354 29.47 -29.09 7.73
N THR A 355 30.65 -28.61 7.32
CA THR A 355 31.93 -29.09 7.86
C THR A 355 32.22 -28.57 9.26
N ARG A 356 31.82 -27.32 9.57
CA ARG A 356 32.14 -26.63 10.83
C ARG A 356 30.95 -26.43 11.76
N GLY A 357 29.75 -26.68 11.28
CA GLY A 357 28.52 -26.35 11.97
C GLY A 357 28.05 -27.42 12.93
N ARG A 358 26.89 -27.15 13.53
CA ARG A 358 26.24 -28.03 14.50
C ARG A 358 25.55 -29.19 13.80
N ALA A 359 25.40 -30.32 14.51
CA ALA A 359 24.69 -31.49 13.99
C ALA A 359 23.25 -31.17 13.55
N GLU A 360 22.58 -30.26 14.26
CA GLU A 360 21.22 -29.80 13.94
C GLU A 360 21.10 -29.15 12.55
N TRP A 361 22.17 -28.54 12.02
CA TRP A 361 22.14 -27.88 10.72
C TRP A 361 22.30 -28.84 9.53
N LYS A 362 22.74 -30.08 9.76
CA LYS A 362 23.04 -31.02 8.67
C LYS A 362 21.83 -31.28 7.77
N ARG A 363 20.65 -31.58 8.35
CA ARG A 363 19.42 -31.86 7.58
C ARG A 363 18.90 -30.64 6.79
N PRO A 364 18.78 -29.44 7.37
CA PRO A 364 18.47 -28.23 6.60
C PRO A 364 19.47 -27.95 5.49
N ILE A 365 20.77 -28.13 5.72
CA ILE A 365 21.81 -27.93 4.70
C ILE A 365 21.61 -28.89 3.52
N ILE A 366 21.44 -30.18 3.82
CA ILE A 366 21.18 -31.21 2.80
C ILE A 366 19.91 -30.87 2.00
N THR A 367 18.88 -30.36 2.68
CA THR A 367 17.64 -29.90 2.04
C THR A 367 17.87 -28.71 1.11
N GLY A 368 18.60 -27.70 1.57
CA GLY A 368 18.96 -26.54 0.77
C GLY A 368 19.77 -26.91 -0.48
N LEU A 369 20.77 -27.79 -0.33
CA LEU A 369 21.60 -28.27 -1.44
C LEU A 369 20.77 -29.08 -2.46
N PHE A 370 19.88 -29.95 -1.98
CA PHE A 370 18.96 -30.69 -2.84
C PHE A 370 18.06 -29.75 -3.67
N ASN A 371 17.43 -28.77 -3.01
CA ASN A 371 16.57 -27.79 -3.69
C ASN A 371 17.37 -26.94 -4.71
N ALA A 372 18.64 -26.66 -4.42
CA ALA A 372 19.56 -25.95 -5.31
C ALA A 372 20.13 -26.82 -6.44
N ARG A 373 19.76 -28.11 -6.50
CA ARG A 373 20.33 -29.13 -7.41
C ARG A 373 21.87 -29.19 -7.34
N ALA A 374 22.42 -29.06 -6.13
CA ALA A 374 23.85 -29.07 -5.84
C ALA A 374 24.36 -30.51 -5.65
N GLU A 375 24.35 -31.28 -6.74
CA GLU A 375 24.67 -32.72 -6.71
C GLU A 375 26.11 -33.03 -6.31
N ASP A 376 27.05 -32.17 -6.66
CA ASP A 376 28.47 -32.35 -6.35
C ASP A 376 28.73 -32.25 -4.86
N GLU A 377 28.12 -31.25 -4.21
CA GLU A 377 28.19 -31.05 -2.78
C GLU A 377 27.50 -32.18 -2.02
N LEU A 378 26.36 -32.68 -2.52
CA LEU A 378 25.67 -33.83 -1.93
C LEU A 378 26.50 -35.13 -2.04
N ILE A 379 27.17 -35.38 -3.17
CA ILE A 379 28.07 -36.53 -3.33
C ILE A 379 29.24 -36.43 -2.34
N GLN A 380 29.86 -35.25 -2.22
CA GLN A 380 30.95 -35.05 -1.26
C GLN A 380 30.52 -35.27 0.19
N ILE A 381 29.29 -34.87 0.53
CA ILE A 381 28.71 -35.15 1.85
C ILE A 381 28.54 -36.66 2.04
N ALA A 382 27.96 -37.37 1.05
CA ALA A 382 27.75 -38.82 1.15
C ALA A 382 29.06 -39.61 1.36
N ASP A 383 30.16 -39.18 0.72
CA ASP A 383 31.47 -39.82 0.85
C ASP A 383 32.14 -39.60 2.22
N ARG A 384 31.90 -38.44 2.85
CA ARG A 384 32.59 -38.04 4.08
C ARG A 384 31.78 -38.21 5.35
N GLU A 385 30.45 -38.27 5.22
CA GLU A 385 29.57 -38.33 6.37
C GLU A 385 29.76 -39.66 7.10
N ILE A 386 29.92 -39.60 8.42
CA ILE A 386 30.14 -40.77 9.27
C ILE A 386 28.79 -41.31 9.77
N ASP A 387 27.83 -40.41 10.01
CA ASP A 387 26.49 -40.76 10.46
C ASP A 387 25.70 -41.49 9.35
N ASP A 388 25.37 -42.75 9.59
CA ASP A 388 24.66 -43.60 8.63
C ASP A 388 23.21 -43.17 8.36
N GLU A 389 22.55 -42.49 9.30
CA GLU A 389 21.20 -41.96 9.06
C GLU A 389 21.27 -40.79 8.07
N ILE A 390 22.20 -39.87 8.29
CA ILE A 390 22.41 -38.71 7.41
C ILE A 390 22.92 -39.16 6.05
N ARG A 391 23.87 -40.10 6.00
CA ARG A 391 24.37 -40.70 4.75
C ARG A 391 23.23 -41.32 3.94
N ARG A 392 22.32 -42.08 4.58
CA ARG A 392 21.13 -42.65 3.91
C ARG A 392 20.21 -41.56 3.35
N GLU A 393 19.98 -40.49 4.10
CA GLU A 393 19.15 -39.37 3.65
C GLU A 393 19.73 -38.70 2.39
N VAL A 394 21.04 -38.46 2.36
CA VAL A 394 21.74 -37.87 1.21
C VAL A 394 21.65 -38.78 -0.01
N LEU A 395 21.87 -40.09 0.14
CA LEU A 395 21.72 -41.07 -0.95
C LEU A 395 20.29 -41.11 -1.49
N ALA A 396 19.27 -41.02 -0.62
CA ALA A 396 17.88 -40.94 -1.03
C ALA A 396 17.59 -39.68 -1.85
N ARG A 397 18.13 -38.52 -1.45
CA ARG A 397 18.01 -37.26 -2.18
C ARG A 397 18.74 -37.27 -3.51
N LEU A 398 19.94 -37.86 -3.59
CA LEU A 398 20.65 -38.08 -4.85
C LEU A 398 19.86 -38.97 -5.81
N ARG A 399 19.18 -40.00 -5.28
CA ARG A 399 18.29 -40.87 -6.05
C ARG A 399 17.09 -40.09 -6.61
N LEU A 400 16.50 -39.20 -5.81
CA LEU A 400 15.41 -38.31 -6.23
C LEU A 400 15.85 -37.27 -7.25
N LEU A 401 17.07 -36.73 -7.17
CA LEU A 401 17.61 -35.81 -8.18
C LEU A 401 17.68 -36.49 -9.57
N GLY A 402 18.03 -37.77 -9.60
CA GLY A 402 17.96 -38.60 -10.82
C GLY A 402 18.88 -38.16 -11.95
N THR A 403 19.84 -37.29 -11.69
CA THR A 403 20.80 -36.79 -12.67
C THR A 403 21.76 -37.90 -13.09
N PRO A 404 22.36 -37.83 -14.31
CA PRO A 404 23.28 -38.85 -14.79
C PRO A 404 24.44 -39.11 -13.82
N LYS A 405 24.97 -38.02 -13.24
CA LYS A 405 26.07 -38.07 -12.26
C LYS A 405 25.65 -38.73 -10.94
N ALA A 406 24.49 -38.35 -10.40
CA ALA A 406 23.96 -38.97 -9.19
C ALA A 406 23.70 -40.48 -9.38
N LYS A 407 23.18 -40.89 -10.54
CA LYS A 407 22.96 -42.31 -10.87
C LYS A 407 24.27 -43.10 -10.94
N ALA A 408 25.29 -42.57 -11.63
CA ALA A 408 26.61 -43.20 -11.72
C ALA A 408 27.25 -43.36 -10.34
N TYR A 409 27.14 -42.33 -9.49
CA TYR A 409 27.61 -42.39 -8.11
C TYR A 409 26.89 -43.49 -7.30
N LEU A 410 25.55 -43.54 -7.35
CA LEU A 410 24.76 -44.54 -6.61
C LEU A 410 25.07 -45.98 -7.05
N GLN A 411 25.31 -46.22 -8.35
CA GLN A 411 25.74 -47.53 -8.85
C GLN A 411 27.09 -47.92 -8.26
N LYS A 412 28.07 -47.00 -8.25
CA LYS A 412 29.39 -47.24 -7.66
C LYS A 412 29.29 -47.59 -6.17
N VAL A 413 28.48 -46.86 -5.41
CA VAL A 413 28.26 -47.11 -3.97
C VAL A 413 27.60 -48.47 -3.74
N GLN A 414 26.66 -48.89 -4.61
CA GLN A 414 25.98 -50.18 -4.47
C GLN A 414 26.89 -51.38 -4.78
N VAL A 415 27.87 -51.23 -5.69
CA VAL A 415 28.86 -52.27 -6.03
C VAL A 415 29.96 -52.38 -4.96
N SER A 416 30.16 -51.35 -4.16
CA SER A 416 31.23 -51.27 -3.15
C SER A 416 30.78 -51.73 -1.75
N ARG A 417 29.52 -52.14 -1.59
CA ARG A 417 28.96 -52.78 -0.38
C ARG A 417 28.81 -54.26 -0.62
#